data_AF-A0A8T4JKL3-F1
#
_entry.id   AF-A0A8T4JKL3-F1
#
_cell.length_a   1.000
_cell.length_b   1.000
_cell.length_c   1.000
_cell.angle_alpha   90.00
_cell.angle_beta   90.00
_cell.angle_gamma   90.00
#
_symmetry.space_group_name_H-M   'P 1'
#
loop_
_entity.id
_entity.type
_entity.pdbx_description
1 polymer ?
#
loop_
_entity_poly.entity_id
_entity_poly.type
_entity_poly.pdbx_seq_one_letter_code
_entity_poly.pdbx_strand_id
1 'polypeptide(L)' 'PHHILRENPLASGAGADRMSTGMKMSFGKPIGLAAQVRKGKKIIEISVDPQNVATAKLALKRAASKFPCACRIVEA' A
#
# COMPACT_ATOMS: atom_id res chain seq x y z
N PRO A 1 4.15 2.09 -8.56
CA PRO A 1 3.25 0.96 -8.15
C PRO A 1 2.48 0.49 -9.37
N HIS A 2 2.74 -0.73 -9.86
CA HIS A 2 2.27 -1.17 -11.18
C HIS A 2 1.13 -2.20 -11.12
N HIS A 3 0.83 -2.76 -9.94
CA HIS A 3 -0.20 -3.77 -9.81
C HIS A 3 -1.56 -3.12 -9.59
N ILE A 4 -2.55 -3.44 -10.42
CA ILE A 4 -3.89 -2.84 -10.35
C ILE A 4 -4.76 -3.65 -9.39
N LEU A 5 -5.25 -2.99 -8.34
CA LEU A 5 -6.27 -3.55 -7.45
C LEU A 5 -7.64 -3.41 -8.09
N ARG A 6 -8.46 -4.46 -7.98
CA ARG A 6 -9.82 -4.49 -8.52
C ARG A 6 -10.81 -4.80 -7.41
N GLU A 7 -11.98 -4.19 -7.49
CA GLU A 7 -13.08 -4.39 -6.55
C GLU A 7 -14.36 -4.68 -7.32
N ASN A 8 -15.18 -5.58 -6.79
CA ASN A 8 -16.56 -5.79 -7.24
C ASN A 8 -17.49 -5.01 -6.31
N PRO A 9 -17.93 -3.80 -6.68
CA PRO A 9 -18.70 -2.96 -5.77
C PRO A 9 -20.09 -3.56 -5.56
N LEU A 10 -20.42 -3.85 -4.32
CA LEU A 10 -21.75 -4.29 -3.92
C LEU A 10 -22.59 -3.07 -3.51
N ALA A 11 -23.84 -3.04 -3.98
CA ALA A 11 -24.80 -2.05 -3.49
C ALA A 11 -24.99 -2.23 -1.98
N SER A 12 -25.06 -1.13 -1.25
CA SER A 12 -25.31 -1.10 0.20
C SER A 12 -26.63 -0.39 0.51
N GLY A 13 -27.27 -0.76 1.61
CA GLY A 13 -28.55 -0.19 2.05
C GLY A 13 -29.74 -1.15 1.92
N ALA A 14 -30.92 -0.69 2.37
CA ALA A 14 -32.14 -1.50 2.37
C ALA A 14 -32.59 -1.80 0.93
N GLY A 15 -32.78 -3.08 0.61
CA GLY A 15 -33.19 -3.51 -0.73
C GLY A 15 -32.06 -3.58 -1.76
N ALA A 16 -30.79 -3.48 -1.35
CA ALA A 16 -29.63 -3.61 -2.24
C ALA A 16 -29.63 -4.94 -3.02
N ASP A 17 -30.14 -6.02 -2.42
CA ASP A 17 -30.25 -7.34 -3.05
C ASP A 17 -31.13 -7.34 -4.31
N ARG A 18 -32.07 -6.39 -4.43
CA ARG A 18 -32.92 -6.27 -5.63
C ARG A 18 -32.17 -5.71 -6.84
N MET A 19 -31.11 -4.94 -6.59
CA MET A 19 -30.32 -4.25 -7.62
C MET A 19 -28.94 -4.87 -7.83
N SER A 20 -28.47 -5.67 -6.86
CA SER A 20 -27.19 -6.34 -6.91
C SER A 20 -27.26 -7.64 -7.70
N THR A 21 -26.27 -7.90 -8.54
CA THR A 21 -26.07 -9.22 -9.16
C THR A 21 -25.37 -10.22 -8.23
N GLY A 22 -25.10 -9.84 -6.98
CA GLY A 22 -24.34 -10.63 -6.02
C GLY A 22 -22.94 -10.93 -6.54
N MET A 23 -22.57 -12.21 -6.56
CA MET A 23 -21.27 -12.68 -7.07
C MET A 23 -21.28 -13.08 -8.55
N LYS A 24 -22.41 -12.96 -9.25
CA LYS A 24 -22.46 -13.20 -10.69
C LYS A 24 -21.68 -12.09 -11.42
N MET A 25 -20.78 -12.48 -12.33
CA MET A 25 -19.88 -11.56 -13.06
C MET A 25 -19.02 -10.69 -12.12
N SER A 26 -18.49 -11.28 -11.05
CA SER A 26 -17.75 -10.59 -9.98
C SER A 26 -16.36 -10.07 -10.36
N PHE A 27 -15.97 -10.09 -11.65
CA PHE A 27 -14.69 -9.52 -12.05
C PHE A 27 -14.73 -8.00 -11.86
N GLY A 28 -13.98 -7.53 -10.87
CA GLY A 28 -14.08 -6.17 -10.38
C GLY A 28 -13.62 -5.10 -11.38
N LYS A 29 -13.89 -3.84 -11.06
CA LYS A 29 -13.36 -2.65 -11.75
C LYS A 29 -12.04 -2.23 -11.09
N PRO A 30 -11.12 -1.59 -11.83
CA PRO A 30 -9.88 -1.07 -11.25
C PRO A 30 -10.18 0.05 -10.25
N ILE A 31 -9.64 -0.04 -9.03
CA ILE A 31 -9.87 0.96 -7.95
C ILE A 31 -8.58 1.62 -7.44
N GLY A 32 -7.42 1.04 -7.70
CA GLY A 32 -6.17 1.58 -7.19
C GLY A 32 -4.94 0.82 -7.66
N LEU A 33 -3.78 1.28 -7.21
CA LEU A 33 -2.48 0.70 -7.54
C LEU A 33 -1.78 0.22 -6.26
N ALA A 34 -1.12 -0.92 -6.35
CA ALA A 34 -0.30 -1.50 -5.30
C ALA A 34 1.15 -1.68 -5.78
N ALA A 35 2.09 -1.56 -4.84
CA ALA A 35 3.46 -1.99 -5.03
C ALA A 35 3.61 -3.40 -4.44
N GLN A 36 4.04 -4.36 -5.27
CA GLN A 36 4.41 -5.68 -4.78
C GLN A 36 5.86 -5.65 -4.28
N VAL A 37 6.04 -5.92 -2.98
CA VAL A 37 7.32 -5.86 -2.30
C VAL A 37 7.63 -7.24 -1.72
N ARG A 38 8.87 -7.73 -1.92
CA ARG A 38 9.38 -8.97 -1.34
C ARG A 38 10.29 -8.66 -0.15
N LYS A 39 10.50 -9.62 0.74
CA LYS A 39 11.42 -9.49 1.88
C LYS A 39 12.82 -9.09 1.39
N GLY A 40 13.41 -8.09 2.03
CA GLY A 40 14.75 -7.59 1.70
C GLY A 40 14.80 -6.56 0.58
N LYS A 41 13.70 -6.30 -0.13
CA LYS A 41 13.66 -5.24 -1.14
C LYS A 41 13.63 -3.86 -0.47
N LYS A 42 14.47 -2.94 -0.94
CA LYS A 42 14.47 -1.54 -0.50
C LYS A 42 13.15 -0.86 -0.94
N ILE A 43 12.50 -0.15 -0.02
CA ILE A 43 11.25 0.59 -0.27
C ILE A 43 11.55 2.09 -0.42
N ILE A 44 12.36 2.63 0.48
CA ILE A 44 12.79 4.02 0.50
C ILE A 44 14.32 4.04 0.59
N GLU A 45 14.94 4.94 -0.15
CA GLU A 45 16.37 5.26 -0.06
C GLU A 45 16.49 6.78 0.11
N ILE A 46 17.37 7.20 1.01
CA ILE A 46 17.60 8.62 1.33
C ILE A 46 19.11 8.83 1.32
N SER A 47 19.55 9.86 0.62
CA SER A 47 20.94 10.35 0.65
C SER A 47 20.93 11.74 1.28
N VAL A 48 21.79 11.94 2.29
CA VAL A 48 21.93 13.20 3.02
C VAL A 48 23.39 13.41 3.39
N ASP A 49 23.76 14.67 3.64
CA ASP A 49 25.06 15.00 4.20
C ASP A 49 25.25 14.34 5.58
N PRO A 50 26.50 14.08 6.01
CA PRO A 50 26.79 13.39 7.26
C PRO A 50 26.15 14.04 8.49
N GLN A 51 25.95 15.36 8.47
CA GLN A 51 25.33 16.11 9.56
C GLN A 51 23.85 15.75 9.77
N ASN A 52 23.16 15.30 8.72
CA ASN A 52 21.72 15.09 8.71
C ASN A 52 21.30 13.61 8.86
N VAL A 53 22.25 12.69 9.06
CA VAL A 53 21.99 11.24 9.16
C VAL A 53 21.02 10.92 10.30
N ALA A 54 21.16 11.59 11.46
CA ALA A 54 20.27 11.39 12.60
C ALA A 54 18.80 11.75 12.26
N THR A 55 18.61 12.86 11.55
CA THR A 55 17.30 13.32 11.09
C THR A 55 16.70 12.36 10.06
N ALA A 56 17.52 11.86 9.12
CA ALA A 56 17.10 10.88 8.12
C ALA A 56 16.64 9.56 8.76
N LYS A 57 17.35 9.06 9.77
CA LYS A 57 16.92 7.86 10.54
C LYS A 57 15.57 8.06 11.20
N LEU A 58 15.34 9.22 11.83
CA LEU A 58 14.06 9.52 12.47
C LEU A 58 12.93 9.59 11.44
N ALA A 59 13.18 10.19 10.27
CA ALA A 59 12.22 10.25 9.17
C ALA A 59 11.86 8.84 8.66
N LEU A 60 12.86 7.96 8.46
CA LEU A 60 12.63 6.57 8.05
C LEU A 60 11.85 5.78 9.10
N LYS A 61 12.10 6.01 10.39
CA LYS A 61 11.34 5.39 11.48
C LYS A 61 9.86 5.82 11.47
N ARG A 62 9.59 7.09 11.17
CA ARG A 62 8.22 7.60 11.01
C ARG A 62 7.56 7.06 9.74
N ALA A 63 8.30 6.91 8.65
CA ALA A 63 7.77 6.32 7.42
C ALA A 63 7.44 4.82 7.61
N ALA A 64 8.27 4.09 8.36
CA ALA A 64 8.07 2.68 8.68
C ALA A 64 6.70 2.41 9.33
N SER A 65 6.19 3.32 10.18
CA SER A 65 4.88 3.15 10.83
C SER A 65 3.68 3.34 9.89
N LYS A 66 3.91 3.85 8.67
CA LYS A 66 2.88 3.99 7.63
C LYS A 66 2.80 2.80 6.69
N PHE A 67 3.77 1.90 6.74
CA PHE A 67 3.75 0.68 5.96
C PHE A 67 3.09 -0.45 6.76
N PRO A 68 2.30 -1.32 6.12
CA PRO A 68 1.66 -2.46 6.78
C PRO A 68 2.62 -3.61 7.11
N CYS A 69 3.90 -3.50 6.74
CA CYS A 69 4.90 -4.55 6.89
C CYS A 69 6.06 -4.12 7.78
N ALA A 70 6.72 -5.11 8.40
CA ALA A 70 7.91 -4.86 9.20
C ALA A 70 9.04 -4.30 8.32
N CYS A 71 9.47 -3.07 8.62
CA CYS A 71 10.54 -2.37 7.91
C CYS A 71 11.83 -2.39 8.74
N ARG A 72 12.97 -2.62 8.08
CA ARG A 72 14.29 -2.52 8.69
C ARG A 72 15.04 -1.33 8.08
N ILE A 73 15.57 -0.47 8.95
CA ILE A 73 16.43 0.64 8.56
C ILE A 73 17.86 0.12 8.53
N VAL A 74 18.58 0.33 7.43
CA VAL A 74 19.95 -0.11 7.23
C VAL A 74 20.75 1.09 6.75
N GLU A 75 21.93 1.29 7.33
CA GLU A 75 22.90 2.27 6.85
C GLU A 75 23.80 1.59 5.81
N ALA A 76 24.07 2.30 4.73
CA ALA A 76 25.01 1.88 3.69
C ALA A 76 26.39 2.45 3.98
#